data_AF-A0A142LGB8-F1
#
_entry.id   AF-A0A142LGB8-F1
#
_cell.length_a   1.000
_cell.length_b   1.000
_cell.length_c   1.000
_cell.angle_alpha   90.00
_cell.angle_beta   90.00
_cell.angle_gamma   90.00
#
_symmetry.space_group_name_H-M   'P 1'
#
loop_
_entity.id
_entity.type
_entity.pdbx_description
1 polymer ?
#
loop_
_entity_poly.entity_id
_entity_poly.type
_entity_poly.pdbx_seq_one_letter_code
_entity_poly.pdbx_strand_id
1 'polypeptide(L)'
;MNSALSRDEFDALFQVSKMGRLEKGSKPSACILRNAKKLVGIKMLIPRRDGSYALTEKGVEALFVNRCITGLRGLATKPGTLLDEDVAAFLERKGFVAATAASGFEVTPKGHDCLTDMAKNL
;
A
#
# COMPACT_ATOMS: atom_id res chain seq x y z
N MET A 1 6.79 -18.19 9.48
CA MET A 1 6.31 -18.20 8.08
C MET A 1 5.85 -16.80 7.73
N ASN A 2 6.69 -16.02 7.05
CA ASN A 2 6.37 -14.66 6.65
C ASN A 2 5.75 -14.73 5.24
N SER A 3 4.45 -14.95 5.18
CA SER A 3 3.75 -14.99 3.89
C SER A 3 3.64 -13.58 3.34
N ALA A 4 4.61 -13.18 2.52
CA ALA A 4 4.52 -11.96 1.73
C ALA A 4 3.23 -11.99 0.91
N LEU A 5 2.48 -10.90 0.93
CA LEU A 5 1.26 -10.78 0.14
C LEU A 5 1.62 -10.67 -1.35
N SER A 6 0.82 -11.31 -2.20
CA SER A 6 0.94 -11.14 -3.65
C SER A 6 0.45 -9.76 -4.11
N ARG A 7 0.76 -9.39 -5.36
CA ARG A 7 0.24 -8.15 -5.97
C ARG A 7 -1.29 -8.10 -5.95
N ASP A 8 -1.94 -9.22 -6.29
CA ASP A 8 -3.41 -9.34 -6.28
C ASP A 8 -3.98 -9.20 -4.87
N GLU A 9 -3.29 -9.71 -3.86
CA GLU A 9 -3.71 -9.58 -2.46
C GLU A 9 -3.60 -8.14 -1.98
N PHE A 10 -2.52 -7.43 -2.33
CA PHE A 10 -2.41 -6.00 -2.06
C PHE A 10 -3.45 -5.18 -2.82
N ASP A 11 -3.74 -5.53 -4.07
CA ASP A 11 -4.80 -4.87 -4.85
C ASP A 11 -6.17 -5.08 -4.21
N ALA A 12 -6.48 -6.30 -3.75
CA ALA A 12 -7.71 -6.56 -3.00
C ALA A 12 -7.81 -5.71 -1.72
N LEU A 13 -6.73 -5.60 -0.93
CA LEU A 13 -6.70 -4.73 0.26
C LEU A 13 -6.91 -3.25 -0.10
N PHE A 14 -6.28 -2.79 -1.19
CA PHE A 14 -6.44 -1.43 -1.68
C PHE A 14 -7.89 -1.15 -2.09
N GLN A 15 -8.52 -2.06 -2.85
CA GLN A 15 -9.92 -1.91 -3.24
C GLN A 15 -10.85 -1.86 -2.02
N VAL A 16 -10.63 -2.71 -1.01
CA VAL A 16 -11.41 -2.65 0.26
C VAL A 16 -11.21 -1.31 0.96
N SER A 17 -9.99 -0.74 0.97
CA SER A 17 -9.73 0.59 1.54
C SER A 17 -10.55 1.70 0.88
N LYS A 18 -10.79 1.58 -0.43
CA LYS A 18 -11.59 2.53 -1.21
C LYS A 18 -13.09 2.28 -1.08
N MET A 19 -13.51 1.02 -0.91
CA MET A 19 -14.93 0.66 -0.70
C MET A 19 -15.54 1.33 0.53
N GLY A 20 -14.75 1.62 1.57
CA GLY A 20 -15.25 2.39 2.72
C GLY A 20 -15.78 3.78 2.39
N ARG A 21 -15.48 4.30 1.19
CA ARG A 21 -15.96 5.59 0.66
C ARG A 21 -17.13 5.43 -0.34
N LEU A 22 -17.49 4.20 -0.70
CA LEU A 22 -18.59 3.91 -1.63
C LEU A 22 -19.92 3.76 -0.88
N GLU A 23 -21.03 3.81 -1.60
CA GLU A 23 -22.36 3.62 -1.04
C GLU A 23 -22.48 2.28 -0.29
N LYS A 24 -23.14 2.32 0.88
CA LYS A 24 -23.43 1.13 1.69
C LYS A 24 -24.17 0.11 0.82
N GLY A 25 -23.63 -1.10 0.73
CA GLY A 25 -24.19 -2.18 -0.09
C GLY A 25 -23.50 -2.40 -1.44
N SER A 26 -22.44 -1.65 -1.76
CA SER A 26 -21.61 -1.90 -2.94
C SER A 26 -21.03 -3.33 -2.90
N LYS A 27 -21.26 -4.10 -3.97
CA LYS A 27 -20.78 -5.48 -4.06
C LYS A 27 -19.25 -5.50 -4.15
N PRO A 28 -18.56 -6.40 -3.42
CA PRO A 28 -17.13 -6.60 -3.58
C PRO A 28 -16.79 -7.01 -5.02
N SER A 29 -15.64 -6.55 -5.51
CA SER A 29 -15.15 -6.94 -6.84
C SER A 29 -14.75 -8.44 -6.87
N ALA A 30 -14.61 -8.99 -8.07
CA ALA A 30 -14.08 -10.34 -8.25
C ALA A 30 -12.67 -10.53 -7.65
N CYS A 31 -11.84 -9.49 -7.67
CA CYS A 31 -10.51 -9.50 -7.05
C CYS A 31 -10.60 -9.67 -5.52
N ILE A 32 -11.50 -8.93 -4.88
CA ILE A 32 -11.74 -9.05 -3.44
C ILE A 32 -12.27 -10.44 -3.11
N LEU A 33 -13.30 -10.91 -3.82
CA LEU A 33 -13.92 -12.21 -3.54
C LEU A 33 -12.94 -13.38 -3.69
N ARG A 34 -12.06 -13.34 -4.70
CA ARG A 34 -11.03 -14.37 -4.92
C ARG A 34 -10.03 -14.45 -3.76
N ASN A 35 -9.63 -13.31 -3.21
CA ASN A 35 -8.58 -13.24 -2.18
C ASN A 35 -9.13 -13.21 -0.75
N ALA A 36 -10.42 -12.91 -0.56
CA ALA A 36 -11.05 -12.69 0.74
C ALA A 36 -10.83 -13.84 1.72
N LYS A 37 -11.02 -15.10 1.30
CA LYS A 37 -10.85 -16.27 2.17
C LYS A 37 -9.44 -16.32 2.78
N LYS A 38 -8.41 -16.09 1.96
CA LYS A 38 -7.02 -16.07 2.42
C LYS A 38 -6.76 -14.87 3.33
N LEU A 39 -7.14 -13.67 2.88
CA LEU A 39 -6.89 -12.42 3.61
C LEU A 39 -7.59 -12.37 4.98
N VAL A 40 -8.79 -12.97 5.10
CA VAL A 40 -9.45 -13.19 6.40
C VAL A 40 -8.67 -14.18 7.25
N GLY A 41 -8.24 -15.31 6.67
CA GLY A 41 -7.46 -16.33 7.38
C GLY A 41 -6.15 -15.82 8.00
N ILE A 42 -5.48 -14.86 7.35
CA ILE A 42 -4.25 -14.21 7.86
C ILE A 42 -4.50 -12.89 8.61
N LYS A 43 -5.77 -12.57 8.90
CA LYS A 43 -6.23 -11.41 9.66
C LYS A 43 -5.86 -10.06 9.02
N MET A 44 -5.92 -9.96 7.70
CA MET A 44 -5.82 -8.68 6.97
C MET A 44 -7.21 -8.05 6.74
N LEU A 45 -8.25 -8.88 6.66
CA LEU A 45 -9.64 -8.47 6.47
C LEU A 45 -10.56 -9.02 7.56
N ILE A 46 -11.66 -8.30 7.83
CA ILE A 46 -12.79 -8.71 8.67
C ILE A 46 -14.05 -8.75 7.79
N PRO A 47 -14.75 -9.89 7.69
CA PRO A 47 -16.04 -9.94 7.00
C PRO A 47 -17.11 -9.18 7.79
N ARG A 48 -17.99 -8.47 7.08
CA ARG A 48 -19.12 -7.75 7.65
C ARG A 48 -20.44 -8.47 7.34
N ARG A 49 -21.47 -8.17 8.13
CA ARG A 49 -22.81 -8.77 7.98
C ARG A 49 -23.50 -8.39 6.67
N ASP A 50 -23.09 -7.29 6.05
CA ASP A 50 -23.59 -6.81 4.76
C ASP A 50 -22.92 -7.48 3.53
N GLY A 51 -22.05 -8.47 3.76
CA GLY A 51 -21.30 -9.15 2.71
C GLY A 51 -20.07 -8.38 2.21
N SER A 52 -19.76 -7.22 2.80
CA SER A 52 -18.53 -6.47 2.53
C SER A 52 -17.39 -6.90 3.46
N TYR A 53 -16.22 -6.29 3.28
CA TYR A 53 -15.04 -6.51 4.11
C TYR A 53 -14.54 -5.19 4.67
N ALA A 54 -13.92 -5.25 5.86
CA ALA A 54 -13.16 -4.16 6.45
C ALA A 54 -11.69 -4.55 6.57
N LEU A 55 -10.78 -3.58 6.48
CA LEU A 55 -9.38 -3.80 6.84
C LEU A 55 -9.25 -3.95 8.36
N THR A 56 -8.38 -4.86 8.79
CA THR A 56 -7.83 -4.86 10.15
C THR A 56 -6.74 -3.81 10.27
N GLU A 57 -6.31 -3.50 11.49
CA GLU A 57 -5.12 -2.67 11.73
C GLU A 57 -3.88 -3.21 10.98
N LYS A 58 -3.65 -4.53 11.07
CA LYS A 58 -2.59 -5.22 10.32
C LYS A 58 -2.73 -5.05 8.81
N GLY A 59 -3.95 -5.10 8.28
CA GLY A 59 -4.24 -4.88 6.86
C GLY A 59 -3.95 -3.45 6.42
N VAL A 60 -4.30 -2.46 7.26
CA VAL A 60 -3.98 -1.04 7.02
C VAL A 60 -2.47 -0.82 7.02
N GLU A 61 -1.76 -1.35 8.01
CA GLU A 61 -0.30 -1.24 8.12
C GLU A 61 0.40 -1.88 6.91
N ALA A 62 0.02 -3.11 6.54
CA ALA A 62 0.59 -3.80 5.39
C ALA A 62 0.37 -3.01 4.09
N LEU A 63 -0.84 -2.46 3.89
CA LEU A 63 -1.15 -1.64 2.73
C LEU A 63 -0.35 -0.34 2.73
N PHE A 64 -0.18 0.29 3.88
CA PHE A 64 0.61 1.51 4.03
C PHE A 64 2.09 1.28 3.68
N VAL A 65 2.70 0.24 4.24
CA VAL A 65 4.09 -0.15 3.91
C VAL A 65 4.24 -0.42 2.41
N ASN A 66 3.30 -1.13 1.80
CA ASN A 66 3.33 -1.39 0.36
C ASN A 66 3.21 -0.10 -0.48
N ARG A 67 2.38 0.86 -0.05
CA ARG A 67 2.28 2.18 -0.70
C ARG A 67 3.57 2.97 -0.58
N CYS A 68 4.25 2.93 0.57
CA CYS A 68 5.57 3.54 0.76
C CYS A 68 6.61 2.95 -0.19
N ILE A 69 6.71 1.61 -0.27
CA ILE A 69 7.68 0.93 -1.15
C ILE A 69 7.36 1.21 -2.62
N THR A 70 6.09 1.08 -3.02
CA THR A 70 5.66 1.29 -4.40
C THR A 70 5.85 2.75 -4.82
N GLY A 71 5.52 3.70 -3.95
CA GLY A 71 5.73 5.12 -4.16
C GLY A 71 7.21 5.48 -4.30
N LEU A 72 8.07 4.96 -3.40
CA LEU A 72 9.51 5.18 -3.46
C LEU A 72 10.14 4.59 -4.74
N ARG A 73 9.76 3.37 -5.13
CA ARG A 73 10.18 2.76 -6.40
C ARG A 73 9.70 3.53 -7.62
N GLY A 74 8.45 3.99 -7.59
CA GLY A 74 7.86 4.80 -8.64
C GLY A 74 8.62 6.11 -8.82
N LEU A 75 8.94 6.80 -7.71
CA LEU A 75 9.69 8.03 -7.73
C LEU A 75 11.13 7.85 -8.23
N ALA A 76 11.80 6.76 -7.83
CA ALA A 76 13.14 6.42 -8.31
C ALA A 76 13.17 6.11 -9.81
N THR A 77 12.08 5.57 -10.37
CA THR A 77 11.99 5.22 -11.79
C THR A 77 11.52 6.40 -12.65
N LYS A 78 10.57 7.19 -12.13
CA LYS A 78 9.96 8.33 -12.79
C LYS A 78 9.88 9.50 -11.81
N PRO A 79 10.81 10.47 -11.90
CA PRO A 79 10.72 11.72 -11.15
C PRO A 79 9.36 12.40 -11.41
N GLY A 80 8.78 12.99 -10.36
CA GLY A 80 7.44 13.59 -10.43
C GLY A 80 6.28 12.61 -10.25
N THR A 81 6.54 11.36 -9.85
CA THR A 81 5.49 10.45 -9.40
C THR A 81 4.77 11.05 -8.19
N LEU A 82 3.44 11.15 -8.27
CA LEU A 82 2.63 11.65 -7.16
C LEU A 82 2.61 10.62 -6.03
N LEU A 83 2.87 11.11 -4.82
CA LEU A 83 2.73 10.35 -3.59
C LEU A 83 1.46 10.80 -2.87
N ASP A 84 0.78 9.87 -2.22
CA ASP A 84 -0.27 10.23 -1.28
C ASP A 84 0.34 11.02 -0.10
N GLU A 85 -0.39 11.98 0.45
CA GLU A 85 0.10 12.92 1.48
C GLU A 85 0.67 12.21 2.73
N ASP A 86 -0.02 11.17 3.21
CA ASP A 86 0.41 10.35 4.35
C ASP A 86 1.71 9.59 4.06
N VAL A 87 1.86 9.08 2.84
CA VAL A 87 3.06 8.38 2.37
C VAL A 87 4.22 9.35 2.21
N ALA A 88 3.99 10.51 1.60
CA ALA A 88 4.99 11.55 1.40
C ALA A 88 5.57 12.03 2.75
N ALA A 89 4.69 12.40 3.69
CA ALA A 89 5.09 12.86 5.01
C ALA A 89 5.88 11.79 5.79
N PHE A 90 5.52 10.51 5.65
CA PHE A 90 6.26 9.42 6.29
C PHE A 90 7.64 9.20 5.68
N LEU A 91 7.73 9.15 4.34
CA LEU A 91 8.99 8.95 3.62
C LEU A 91 9.95 10.13 3.85
N GLU A 92 9.44 11.35 3.87
CA GLU A 92 10.21 12.57 4.17
C GLU A 92 10.74 12.55 5.60
N ARG A 93 9.88 12.24 6.59
CA ARG A 93 10.30 12.10 8.00
C ARG A 93 11.38 11.04 8.19
N LYS A 94 11.38 9.99 7.37
CA LYS A 94 12.41 8.94 7.37
C LYS A 94 13.67 9.34 6.58
N GLY A 95 13.63 10.45 5.85
CA GLY A 95 14.71 10.96 5.02
C GLY A 95 14.91 10.17 3.73
N PHE A 96 13.90 9.46 3.24
CA PHE A 96 13.95 8.70 1.99
C PHE A 96 13.61 9.54 0.76
N VAL A 97 12.83 10.59 0.95
CA VAL A 97 12.52 11.58 -0.09
C VAL A 97 12.77 12.99 0.44
N ALA A 98 13.02 13.92 -0.48
CA ALA A 98 13.12 15.35 -0.20
C ALA A 98 12.14 16.11 -1.11
N ALA A 99 11.52 17.16 -0.58
CA ALA A 99 10.67 18.04 -1.38
C ALA A 99 11.54 18.86 -2.37
N THR A 100 11.06 19.00 -3.59
CA THR A 100 11.72 19.78 -4.65
C THR A 100 11.04 21.14 -4.82
N ALA A 101 11.75 22.09 -5.41
CA ALA A 101 11.21 23.43 -5.70
C ALA A 101 9.97 23.40 -6.62
N ALA A 102 9.76 22.32 -7.37
CA ALA A 102 8.66 22.15 -8.32
C ALA A 102 7.41 21.46 -7.73
N SER A 103 7.15 21.62 -6.43
CA SER A 103 6.01 20.97 -5.72
C SER A 103 5.99 19.44 -5.88
N GLY A 104 7.17 18.83 -6.02
CA GLY A 104 7.34 17.38 -6.16
C GLY A 104 8.27 16.80 -5.10
N PHE A 105 8.54 15.52 -5.20
CA PHE A 105 9.52 14.83 -4.36
C PHE A 105 10.64 14.25 -5.23
N GLU A 106 11.83 14.14 -4.66
CA GLU A 106 12.95 13.37 -5.21
C GLU A 106 13.42 12.33 -4.20
N VAL A 107 13.97 11.22 -4.69
CA VAL A 107 14.52 10.16 -3.83
C VAL A 107 15.90 10.58 -3.36
N THR A 108 16.14 10.53 -2.04
CA THR A 108 17.45 10.85 -1.47
C THR A 108 18.44 9.70 -1.66
N PRO A 109 19.76 9.92 -1.47
CA PRO A 109 20.73 8.82 -1.47
C PRO A 109 20.34 7.68 -0.52
N LYS A 110 19.87 8.03 0.68
CA LYS A 110 19.35 7.06 1.67
C LYS A 110 18.16 6.26 1.13
N GLY A 111 17.26 6.91 0.39
CA GLY A 111 16.14 6.23 -0.28
C GLY A 111 16.61 5.21 -1.32
N HIS A 112 17.62 5.58 -2.12
CA HIS A 112 18.23 4.68 -3.11
C HIS A 112 18.95 3.49 -2.47
N ASP A 113 19.70 3.72 -1.38
CA ASP A 113 20.35 2.64 -0.63
C ASP A 113 19.31 1.65 -0.08
N CYS A 114 18.23 2.18 0.49
CA CYS A 114 17.13 1.37 1.02
C CYS A 114 16.46 0.51 -0.07
N LEU A 115 16.22 1.08 -1.26
CA LEU A 115 15.69 0.32 -2.40
C LEU A 115 16.65 -0.77 -2.86
N THR A 116 17.95 -0.47 -2.88
CA THR A 116 18.99 -1.42 -3.27
C THR A 116 19.05 -2.60 -2.29
N ASP A 117 18.96 -2.32 -0.98
CA ASP A 117 18.94 -3.35 0.05
C ASP A 117 17.66 -4.21 -0.01
N MET A 118 16.50 -3.61 -0.29
CA MET A 118 15.28 -4.39 -0.54
C MET A 118 15.42 -5.32 -1.75
N ALA A 119 16.09 -4.88 -2.82
CA ALA A 119 16.29 -5.67 -4.03
C ALA A 119 17.19 -6.89 -3.80
N LYS A 120 18.13 -6.81 -2.84
CA LYS A 120 19.03 -7.91 -2.47
C LYS A 120 18.37 -8.98 -1.59
N ASN A 121 17.21 -8.69 -0.98
CA ASN A 121 16.51 -9.55 -0.03
C ASN A 121 15.22 -10.17 -0.59
N LEU A 122 14.99 -10.08 -1.90
CA LEU A 122 13.89 -10.71 -2.65
C LEU A 122 14.39 -11.97 -3.37
#